data_AF-A0A1N7IH05-F1
#
_entry.id   AF-A0A1N7IH05-F1
#
_cell.length_a   1.000
_cell.length_b   1.000
_cell.length_c   1.000
_cell.angle_alpha   90.00
_cell.angle_beta   90.00
_cell.angle_gamma   90.00
#
_symmetry.space_group_name_H-M   'P 1'
#
loop_
_entity.id
_entity.type
_entity.pdbx_description
1 polymer ?
#
loop_
_entity_poly.entity_id
_entity_poly.type
_entity_poly.pdbx_seq_one_letter_code
_entity_poly.pdbx_strand_id
1 'polypeptide(L)'
;MEGQDTNSTIIDGFKSPRLTGDQLKAKDNVYSANQTGSIVYVTAATNSPSVKTINVTDIGYYYFDGAVWKSLATPTSCGTVVGYSALVYGNTVAWTADNSNNTFDISQGNGSLE
;
A
#
# COMPACT_ATOMS: atom_id res chain seq x y z
N MET A 1 -26.45 0.18 -15.33
CA MET A 1 -27.15 1.24 -14.58
C MET A 1 -26.35 2.49 -14.81
N GLU A 2 -26.87 3.42 -15.60
CA GLU A 2 -26.26 4.74 -15.76
C GLU A 2 -26.70 5.63 -14.59
N GLY A 3 -25.79 6.46 -14.08
CA GLY A 3 -26.06 7.40 -12.99
C GLY A 3 -27.12 8.43 -13.39
N GLN A 4 -27.98 8.81 -12.45
CA GLN A 4 -29.04 9.80 -12.69
C GLN A 4 -28.59 11.15 -12.12
N ASP A 5 -27.57 11.73 -12.78
CA ASP A 5 -26.79 12.90 -12.34
C ASP A 5 -27.63 14.17 -12.02
N THR A 6 -28.89 14.23 -12.46
CA THR A 6 -29.77 15.38 -12.25
C THR A 6 -30.79 15.21 -11.12
N ASN A 7 -30.85 14.04 -10.47
CA ASN A 7 -31.84 13.79 -9.42
C ASN A 7 -31.18 13.75 -8.02
N SER A 8 -31.25 14.87 -7.30
CA SER A 8 -30.70 15.03 -5.95
C SER A 8 -31.36 14.17 -4.86
N THR A 9 -32.42 13.41 -5.20
CA THR A 9 -33.07 12.44 -4.30
C THR A 9 -32.63 11.00 -4.57
N ILE A 10 -31.87 10.76 -5.64
CA ILE A 10 -31.30 9.47 -5.97
C ILE A 10 -29.86 9.44 -5.50
N ILE A 11 -29.49 8.38 -4.80
CA ILE A 11 -28.12 8.16 -4.36
C ILE A 11 -27.40 7.39 -5.47
N ASP A 12 -26.45 8.03 -6.14
CA ASP A 12 -25.54 7.37 -7.07
C ASP A 12 -24.37 6.71 -6.31
N GLY A 13 -24.02 5.48 -6.66
CA GLY A 13 -22.88 4.80 -6.06
C GLY A 13 -22.81 3.30 -6.34
N PHE A 14 -21.61 2.74 -6.17
CA PHE A 14 -21.37 1.29 -6.24
C PHE A 14 -21.16 0.72 -4.84
N LYS A 15 -21.97 -0.28 -4.47
CA LYS A 15 -21.81 -1.00 -3.20
C LYS A 15 -21.03 -2.30 -3.40
N SER A 16 -19.77 -2.27 -2.98
CA SER A 16 -18.89 -3.44 -3.00
C SER A 16 -19.29 -4.48 -1.93
N PRO A 17 -18.99 -5.78 -2.13
CA PRO A 17 -19.07 -6.78 -1.06
C PRO A 17 -18.26 -6.37 0.17
N ARG A 18 -18.82 -6.63 1.36
CA ARG A 18 -18.18 -6.36 2.67
C ARG A 18 -17.78 -7.68 3.33
N LEU A 19 -16.51 -7.81 3.70
CA LEU A 19 -15.94 -9.03 4.28
C LEU A 19 -14.95 -8.66 5.40
N THR A 20 -14.75 -9.52 6.40
CA THR A 20 -13.56 -9.40 7.27
C THR A 20 -12.32 -9.92 6.55
N GLY A 21 -11.12 -9.55 7.01
CA GLY A 21 -9.87 -10.08 6.47
C GLY A 21 -9.80 -11.62 6.52
N ASP A 22 -10.29 -12.22 7.61
CA ASP A 22 -10.35 -13.68 7.74
C ASP A 22 -11.37 -14.33 6.77
N GLN A 23 -12.51 -13.69 6.52
CA GLN A 23 -13.47 -14.14 5.51
C GLN A 23 -12.91 -14.00 4.09
N LEU A 24 -12.10 -12.97 3.85
CA LEU A 24 -11.41 -12.77 2.58
C LEU A 24 -10.36 -13.85 2.36
N LYS A 25 -9.56 -14.17 3.38
CA LYS A 25 -8.59 -15.26 3.37
C LYS A 25 -9.24 -16.63 3.13
N ALA A 26 -10.40 -16.88 3.73
CA ALA A 26 -11.14 -18.13 3.50
C ALA A 26 -11.50 -18.35 2.02
N LYS A 27 -11.45 -17.29 1.20
CA LYS A 27 -11.69 -17.31 -0.25
C LYS A 27 -10.42 -17.31 -1.09
N ASP A 28 -9.25 -17.52 -0.51
CA ASP A 28 -7.97 -17.50 -1.25
C ASP A 28 -7.96 -18.44 -2.47
N ASN A 29 -8.61 -19.61 -2.37
CA ASN A 29 -8.65 -20.60 -3.46
C ASN A 29 -9.50 -20.16 -4.66
N VAL A 30 -10.42 -19.20 -4.49
CA VAL A 30 -11.29 -18.73 -5.58
C VAL A 30 -10.80 -17.41 -6.18
N TYR A 31 -9.89 -16.70 -5.52
CA TYR A 31 -9.26 -15.48 -6.05
C TYR A 31 -7.98 -15.82 -6.79
N SER A 32 -8.11 -16.06 -8.10
CA SER A 32 -7.04 -16.34 -9.05
C SER A 32 -6.80 -15.15 -9.99
N ALA A 33 -5.84 -15.27 -10.93
CA ALA A 33 -5.51 -14.20 -11.89
C ALA A 33 -6.74 -13.69 -12.67
N ASN A 34 -7.75 -14.53 -12.88
CA ASN A 34 -9.00 -14.16 -13.56
C ASN A 34 -9.88 -13.19 -12.76
N GLN A 35 -9.61 -13.00 -11.47
CA GLN A 35 -10.33 -12.07 -10.58
C GLN A 35 -9.57 -10.77 -10.35
N THR A 36 -8.51 -10.51 -11.13
CA THR A 36 -7.78 -9.24 -11.10
C THR A 36 -8.75 -8.07 -11.31
N GLY A 37 -8.62 -7.03 -10.48
CA GLY A 37 -9.53 -5.88 -10.48
C GLY A 37 -10.77 -6.04 -9.60
N SER A 38 -10.95 -7.18 -8.92
CA SER A 38 -12.01 -7.33 -7.91
C SER A 38 -11.79 -6.34 -6.76
N ILE A 39 -12.86 -5.66 -6.34
CA ILE A 39 -12.83 -4.71 -5.21
C ILE A 39 -13.68 -5.27 -4.08
N VAL A 40 -13.20 -5.12 -2.83
CA VAL A 40 -13.92 -5.46 -1.60
C VAL A 40 -13.73 -4.37 -0.56
N TYR A 41 -14.71 -4.21 0.33
CA TYR A 41 -14.56 -3.43 1.54
C TYR A 41 -14.28 -4.37 2.71
N VAL A 42 -13.09 -4.23 3.30
CA VAL A 42 -12.68 -5.01 4.46
C VAL A 42 -13.14 -4.32 5.75
N THR A 43 -13.87 -5.04 6.60
CA THR A 43 -14.42 -4.50 7.86
C THR A 43 -13.56 -4.78 9.09
N ALA A 44 -12.54 -5.63 8.98
CA ALA A 44 -11.58 -5.93 10.04
C ALA A 44 -10.29 -6.52 9.44
N ALA A 45 -9.14 -6.29 10.08
CA ALA A 45 -7.86 -6.86 9.68
C ALA A 45 -7.87 -8.40 9.62
N THR A 46 -6.94 -8.99 8.87
CA THR A 46 -6.73 -10.45 8.88
C THR A 46 -5.86 -10.84 10.07
N ASN A 47 -6.33 -11.76 10.92
CA ASN A 47 -5.57 -12.17 12.10
C ASN A 47 -4.41 -13.12 11.76
N SER A 48 -4.57 -13.89 10.68
CA SER A 48 -3.57 -14.82 10.17
C SER A 48 -3.44 -14.64 8.67
N PRO A 49 -2.70 -13.64 8.16
CA PRO A 49 -2.63 -13.39 6.73
C PRO A 49 -2.04 -14.58 5.95
N SER A 50 -2.55 -14.80 4.74
CA SER A 50 -1.86 -15.61 3.72
C SER A 50 -1.01 -14.70 2.85
N VAL A 51 -0.33 -15.26 1.84
CA VAL A 51 0.34 -14.46 0.80
C VAL A 51 -0.64 -13.50 0.15
N LYS A 52 -1.89 -13.92 -0.11
CA LYS A 52 -2.89 -13.08 -0.79
C LYS A 52 -3.39 -11.95 0.11
N THR A 53 -3.62 -12.20 1.39
CA THR A 53 -4.18 -11.22 2.34
C THR A 53 -3.13 -10.49 3.17
N ILE A 54 -1.84 -10.60 2.82
CA ILE A 54 -0.74 -10.04 3.61
C ILE A 54 -0.83 -8.54 3.86
N ASN A 55 -1.41 -7.77 2.92
CA ASN A 55 -1.55 -6.33 3.07
C ASN A 55 -2.89 -5.91 3.72
N VAL A 56 -3.73 -6.86 4.14
CA VAL A 56 -5.05 -6.59 4.72
C VAL A 56 -4.90 -6.39 6.24
N THR A 57 -4.24 -5.29 6.61
CA THR A 57 -3.88 -4.95 7.99
C THR A 57 -4.91 -4.07 8.68
N ASP A 58 -5.74 -3.38 7.91
CA ASP A 58 -6.68 -2.37 8.43
C ASP A 58 -8.02 -2.41 7.68
N ILE A 59 -9.03 -1.77 8.28
CA ILE A 59 -10.34 -1.54 7.67
C ILE A 59 -10.16 -0.63 6.46
N GLY A 60 -10.73 -1.00 5.31
CA GLY A 60 -10.59 -0.19 4.10
C GLY A 60 -11.05 -0.88 2.82
N TYR A 61 -10.96 -0.16 1.72
CA TYR A 61 -11.17 -0.74 0.39
C TYR A 61 -9.90 -1.39 -0.12
N TYR A 62 -10.03 -2.59 -0.67
CA TYR A 62 -8.92 -3.35 -1.26
C TYR A 62 -9.30 -3.81 -2.67
N TYR A 63 -8.32 -3.86 -3.57
CA TYR A 63 -8.44 -4.51 -4.87
C TYR A 63 -7.51 -5.71 -4.95
N PHE A 64 -7.91 -6.71 -5.70
CA PHE A 64 -7.08 -7.87 -6.00
C PHE A 64 -6.26 -7.60 -7.27
N ASP A 65 -4.93 -7.70 -7.19
CA ASP A 65 -4.04 -7.44 -8.33
C ASP A 65 -3.73 -8.71 -9.16
N GLY A 66 -4.35 -9.84 -8.83
CA GLY A 66 -4.08 -11.15 -9.42
C GLY A 66 -3.25 -12.07 -8.51
N ALA A 67 -2.51 -11.50 -7.56
CA ALA A 67 -1.70 -12.24 -6.60
C ALA A 67 -2.08 -11.89 -5.16
N VAL A 68 -2.18 -10.61 -4.82
CA VAL A 68 -2.40 -10.09 -3.47
C VAL A 68 -3.50 -9.03 -3.44
N TRP A 69 -4.09 -8.87 -2.27
CA TRP A 69 -4.96 -7.74 -1.97
C TRP A 69 -4.10 -6.50 -1.71
N LYS A 70 -4.44 -5.38 -2.35
CA LYS A 70 -3.79 -4.08 -2.19
C LYS A 70 -4.80 -3.05 -1.73
N SER A 71 -4.41 -2.23 -0.78
CA SER A 71 -5.25 -1.12 -0.30
C SER A 71 -5.49 -0.11 -1.43
N LEU A 72 -6.72 0.39 -1.55
CA LEU A 72 -7.05 1.55 -2.39
C LEU A 72 -6.76 2.87 -1.67
N ALA A 73 -6.47 2.84 -0.37
CA ALA A 73 -6.04 4.04 0.33
C ALA A 73 -4.71 4.53 -0.26
N THR A 74 -4.53 5.84 -0.30
CA THR A 74 -3.22 6.44 -0.61
C THR A 74 -2.19 5.86 0.37
N PRO A 75 -1.04 5.34 -0.11
CA PRO A 75 0.00 4.88 0.80
C PRO A 75 0.37 6.04 1.72
N THR A 76 0.15 5.89 3.02
CA THR A 76 0.54 6.88 4.03
C THR A 76 2.05 6.90 4.24
N SER A 77 2.78 5.96 3.64
CA SER A 77 4.23 5.91 3.61
C SER A 77 4.74 5.93 2.18
N CYS A 78 5.42 7.03 1.82
CA CYS A 78 6.51 6.96 0.87
C CYS A 78 7.51 5.95 1.43
N GLY A 79 7.97 4.98 0.63
CA GLY A 79 8.89 3.96 1.12
C GLY A 79 10.15 4.58 1.73
N THR A 80 10.47 4.20 2.96
CA THR A 80 11.78 4.48 3.54
C THR A 80 12.86 3.88 2.63
N VAL A 81 13.70 4.72 2.04
CA VAL A 81 14.91 4.26 1.35
C VAL A 81 15.82 3.66 2.41
N VAL A 82 15.82 2.33 2.54
CA VAL A 82 16.84 1.61 3.30
C VAL A 82 18.11 1.61 2.45
N GLY A 83 18.94 2.64 2.61
CA GLY A 83 20.20 2.70 1.86
C GLY A 83 20.90 4.04 1.86
N TYR A 84 21.34 4.52 3.03
CA TYR A 84 22.47 5.47 3.08
C TYR A 84 23.55 5.08 4.10
N SER A 85 23.33 4.06 4.94
CA SER A 85 24.32 3.60 5.94
C SER A 85 25.43 2.72 5.38
N ALA A 86 25.44 2.41 4.08
CA ALA A 86 26.52 1.67 3.43
C ALA A 86 27.61 2.56 2.79
N LEU A 87 27.51 3.89 2.87
CA LEU A 87 28.44 4.79 2.16
C LEU A 87 29.30 5.71 3.03
N VAL A 88 29.28 5.62 4.36
CA VAL A 88 30.29 6.28 5.21
C VAL A 88 30.63 5.38 6.38
N TYR A 89 31.88 4.92 6.40
CA TYR A 89 32.45 3.94 7.34
C TYR A 89 31.95 4.09 8.78
N GLY A 90 31.30 3.03 9.31
CA GLY A 90 31.27 2.73 10.74
C GLY A 90 30.45 3.62 11.68
N ASN A 91 29.43 4.36 11.22
CA ASN A 91 28.57 5.14 12.12
C ASN A 91 27.08 4.80 11.97
N THR A 92 26.47 4.29 13.05
CA THR A 92 25.02 4.02 13.13
C THR A 92 24.29 5.31 13.49
N VAL A 93 23.79 6.04 12.48
CA VAL A 93 22.87 7.16 12.73
C VAL A 93 21.45 6.59 12.74
N ALA A 94 20.78 6.62 13.89
CA ALA A 94 19.36 6.33 13.98
C ALA A 94 18.60 7.41 13.20
N TRP A 95 17.98 7.03 12.09
CA TRP A 95 17.19 7.94 11.25
C TRP A 95 15.77 8.03 11.78
N THR A 96 15.35 9.23 12.18
CA THR A 96 13.97 9.51 12.56
C THR A 96 13.41 10.50 11.54
N ALA A 97 12.46 9.99 10.75
CA ALA A 97 11.61 10.66 9.76
C ALA A 97 12.23 11.04 8.39
N ASP A 98 11.40 10.81 7.37
CA ASP A 98 11.62 10.98 5.93
C ASP A 98 12.46 12.22 5.56
N ASN A 99 13.62 11.98 4.95
CA ASN A 99 14.35 13.02 4.23
C ASN A 99 14.27 12.73 2.72
N SER A 100 13.44 13.49 2.02
CA SER A 100 13.44 13.60 0.56
C SER A 100 14.69 14.36 0.12
N ASN A 101 15.84 13.70 0.11
CA ASN A 101 17.09 14.24 -0.41
C ASN A 101 17.04 14.30 -1.94
N ASN A 102 16.65 15.46 -2.50
CA ASN A 102 16.55 15.66 -3.95
C ASN A 102 17.86 16.17 -4.59
N THR A 103 18.96 16.25 -3.83
CA THR A 103 20.29 16.62 -4.35
C THR A 103 21.41 15.93 -3.57
N PHE A 104 22.32 15.27 -4.29
CA PHE A 104 23.60 14.80 -3.76
C PHE A 104 24.60 15.97 -3.79
N ASP A 105 24.79 16.65 -2.67
CA ASP A 105 25.76 17.75 -2.57
C ASP A 105 27.14 17.24 -2.15
N ILE A 106 28.08 17.25 -3.10
CA ILE A 106 29.51 16.92 -2.90
C ILE A 106 30.38 18.17 -2.78
N SER A 107 29.79 19.37 -2.68
CA SER A 107 30.53 20.63 -2.66
C SER A 107 31.38 20.86 -1.40
N GLN A 108 31.31 19.99 -0.39
CA GLN A 108 32.11 20.10 0.84
C GLN A 108 33.37 19.23 0.86
N GLY A 109 33.75 18.62 -0.27
CA GLY A 109 34.99 17.86 -0.39
C GLY A 109 36.17 18.71 -0.86
N ASN A 110 36.90 19.36 0.06
CA ASN A 110 38.26 19.85 -0.25
C ASN A 110 39.25 18.67 -0.17
N GLY A 111 39.30 17.85 -1.21
CA GLY A 111 40.37 16.87 -1.42
C GLY A 111 41.41 17.43 -2.37
N SER A 112 42.63 17.66 -1.91
CA SER A 112 43.79 17.81 -2.80
C SER A 112 44.23 16.41 -3.24
N LEU A 113 44.49 16.23 -4.54
CA LEU A 113 45.15 15.02 -5.03
C LEU A 113 46.65 15.15 -4.70
N GLU A 114 47.11 14.34 -3.75
CA GLU A 114 48.51 13.94 -3.63
C GLU A 114 48.61 12.42 -3.82
#